data_AF-A0A921SRZ0-F1
#
_entry.id   AF-A0A921SRZ0-F1
#
_cell.length_a   1.000
_cell.length_b   1.000
_cell.length_c   1.000
_cell.angle_alpha   90.00
_cell.angle_beta   90.00
_cell.angle_gamma   90.00
#
_symmetry.space_group_name_H-M   'P 1'
#
loop_
_entity.id
_entity.type
_entity.pdbx_description
1 polymer ?
#
loop_
_entity_poly.entity_id
_entity_poly.type
_entity_poly.pdbx_seq_one_letter_code
_entity_poly.pdbx_strand_id
1 'polypeptide(L)'
;MWKEIHKNQYPSTLLTDSSVTEIQVKGKNISATFSQYGFFVKNRADGKYYRTDGGQLVFNGCDIDAIEIKKIRTQCELHPIC
;
A
#
# COMPACT_ATOMS: atom_id res chain seq x y z
N MET A 1 11.89 1.74 -16.42
CA MET A 1 10.77 1.09 -17.15
C MET A 1 9.98 0.26 -16.13
N TRP A 2 8.68 0.46 -16.04
CA TRP A 2 7.78 -0.24 -15.12
C TRP A 2 7.74 -1.71 -15.47
N LYS A 3 8.10 -2.59 -14.53
CA LYS A 3 8.03 -4.05 -14.73
C LYS A 3 6.81 -4.56 -13.99
N GLU A 4 5.68 -4.62 -14.68
CA GLU A 4 4.47 -5.25 -14.14
C GLU A 4 4.66 -6.78 -14.21
N ILE A 5 4.90 -7.39 -13.05
CA ILE A 5 5.18 -8.83 -12.97
C ILE A 5 3.84 -9.59 -12.90
N HIS A 6 2.89 -9.12 -12.09
CA HIS A 6 1.56 -9.72 -11.94
C HIS A 6 0.49 -8.66 -11.70
N LYS A 7 -0.70 -8.89 -12.26
CA LYS A 7 -1.89 -8.08 -11.97
C LYS A 7 -2.38 -8.38 -10.55
N ASN A 8 -2.62 -7.35 -9.75
CA ASN A 8 -3.04 -7.53 -8.35
C ASN A 8 -4.35 -8.34 -8.27
N GLN A 9 -4.29 -9.56 -7.72
CA GLN A 9 -5.45 -10.42 -7.51
C GLN A 9 -6.32 -9.98 -6.32
N TYR A 10 -5.86 -9.00 -5.54
CA TYR A 10 -6.51 -8.52 -4.33
C TYR A 10 -6.97 -7.07 -4.53
N PRO A 11 -8.18 -6.83 -5.06
CA PRO A 11 -8.68 -5.49 -5.44
C PRO A 11 -8.95 -4.57 -4.24
N SER A 12 -8.55 -4.97 -3.04
CA SER A 12 -8.80 -4.25 -1.80
C SER A 12 -7.68 -4.52 -0.81
N THR A 13 -6.52 -4.00 -1.16
CA THR A 13 -5.30 -4.15 -0.38
C THR A 13 -5.29 -3.12 0.73
N LEU A 14 -5.43 -3.57 1.98
CA LEU A 14 -5.06 -2.79 3.14
C LEU A 14 -3.57 -3.00 3.39
N LEU A 15 -2.78 -1.94 3.20
CA LEU A 15 -1.36 -1.95 3.50
C LEU A 15 -1.17 -1.61 4.98
N THR A 16 -0.56 -2.52 5.73
CA THR A 16 -0.15 -2.29 7.12
C THR A 16 1.31 -2.67 7.29
N ASP A 17 1.99 -1.98 8.20
CA ASP A 17 3.41 -2.19 8.49
C ASP A 17 4.29 -2.22 7.21
N SER A 18 4.11 -1.18 6.40
CA SER A 18 4.75 -1.00 5.11
C SER A 18 5.61 0.26 5.11
N SER A 19 6.85 0.15 4.64
CA SER A 19 7.72 1.30 4.40
C SER A 19 7.77 1.59 2.90
N VAL A 20 7.21 2.73 2.51
CA VAL A 20 7.22 3.24 1.13
C VAL A 20 8.49 4.06 0.94
N THR A 21 9.30 3.70 -0.04
CA THR A 21 10.57 4.38 -0.34
C THR A 21 10.41 5.43 -1.42
N GLU A 22 9.45 5.26 -2.32
CA GLU A 22 9.23 6.18 -3.44
C GLU A 22 7.76 6.15 -3.89
N ILE A 23 7.23 7.33 -4.23
CA ILE A 23 5.93 7.48 -4.89
C ILE A 23 6.16 8.26 -6.19
N GLN A 24 5.71 7.71 -7.32
CA GLN A 24 5.79 8.38 -8.61
C GLN A 24 4.40 8.54 -9.22
N VAL A 25 4.16 9.66 -9.89
CA VAL A 25 2.93 9.94 -10.62
C VAL A 25 3.29 10.19 -12.08
N LYS A 26 2.64 9.48 -13.00
CA LYS A 26 2.84 9.64 -14.45
C LYS A 26 1.49 9.58 -15.18
N GLY A 27 0.95 10.74 -15.50
CA GLY A 27 -0.43 10.83 -16.01
C GLY A 27 -1.40 10.23 -15.00
N LYS A 28 -2.38 9.44 -15.45
CA LYS A 28 -3.37 8.77 -14.60
C LYS A 28 -2.85 7.56 -13.82
N ASN A 29 -1.54 7.36 -13.78
CA ASN A 29 -0.94 6.22 -13.09
C ASN A 29 -0.12 6.69 -11.90
N ILE A 30 -0.31 6.03 -10.77
CA ILE A 30 0.46 6.23 -9.55
C ILE A 30 1.25 4.95 -9.31
N SER A 31 2.43 5.09 -8.73
CA SER A 31 3.05 3.96 -8.08
C SER A 31 3.56 4.26 -6.70
N ALA A 32 3.66 3.20 -5.92
CA ALA A 32 4.37 3.17 -4.66
C ALA A 32 5.39 2.03 -4.72
N THR A 33 6.67 2.38 -4.57
CA THR A 33 7.76 1.42 -4.37
C THR A 33 7.94 1.22 -2.87
N PHE A 34 8.01 -0.05 -2.45
CA PHE A 34 8.15 -0.44 -1.06
C PHE A 34 9.59 -0.91 -0.79
N SER A 35 10.03 -0.72 0.45
CA SER A 35 11.32 -1.24 0.94
C SER A 35 11.44 -2.76 0.75
N GLN A 36 12.66 -3.28 0.87
CA GLN A 36 12.94 -4.72 0.82
C GLN A 36 12.11 -5.57 1.79
N TYR A 37 11.60 -4.97 2.87
CA TYR A 37 10.77 -5.67 3.84
C TYR A 37 9.36 -5.97 3.31
N GLY A 38 8.92 -5.31 2.24
CA GLY A 38 7.60 -5.50 1.63
C GLY A 38 6.44 -4.94 2.46
N PHE A 39 5.26 -5.53 2.27
CA PHE A 39 4.01 -5.14 2.94
C PHE A 39 3.11 -6.36 3.16
N PHE A 40 2.11 -6.23 4.03
CA PHE A 40 1.06 -7.24 4.16
C PHE A 40 -0.10 -6.97 3.20
N VAL A 41 -0.64 -8.04 2.60
CA VAL A 41 -1.85 -8.02 1.80
C VAL A 41 -2.89 -8.93 2.45
N LYS A 42 -4.10 -8.41 2.66
CA LYS A 42 -5.23 -9.23 3.12
C LYS A 42 -5.95 -9.84 1.93
N ASN A 43 -6.00 -11.16 1.86
CA ASN A 43 -6.88 -11.86 0.95
C ASN A 43 -8.32 -11.78 1.48
N ARG A 44 -9.24 -11.22 0.69
CA ARG A 44 -10.65 -11.11 1.08
C ARG A 44 -11.40 -12.43 1.00
N ALA A 45 -10.94 -13.39 0.20
CA ALA A 45 -11.63 -14.67 0.00
C ALA A 45 -11.55 -15.57 1.24
N ASP A 46 -10.40 -15.61 1.90
CA ASP A 46 -10.16 -16.43 3.10
C ASP A 46 -9.88 -15.61 4.36
N GLY A 47 -9.81 -14.28 4.25
CA GLY A 47 -9.55 -13.35 5.34
C GLY A 47 -8.10 -13.33 5.84
N LYS A 48 -7.19 -14.10 5.24
CA LYS A 48 -5.81 -14.26 5.70
C LYS A 48 -4.91 -13.12 5.22
N TYR A 49 -3.82 -12.91 5.94
CA TYR A 49 -2.78 -11.95 5.60
C TYR A 49 -1.56 -12.67 5.03
N TYR A 50 -1.00 -12.10 3.97
CA TYR A 50 0.19 -12.59 3.28
C TYR A 50 1.25 -11.50 3.29
N ARG A 51 2.50 -11.85 3.58
CA ARG A 51 3.63 -10.92 3.46
C ARG A 51 4.18 -10.96 2.05
N THR A 52 4.40 -9.80 1.44
CA THR A 52 5.14 -9.68 0.19
C THR A 52 6.62 -9.46 0.49
N ASP A 53 7.47 -9.75 -0.48
CA ASP A 53 8.82 -9.18 -0.53
C ASP A 53 8.75 -7.68 -0.90
N GLY A 54 9.91 -7.04 -0.98
CA GLY A 54 10.03 -5.72 -1.58
C GLY A 54 9.48 -5.71 -3.00
N GLY A 55 8.72 -4.66 -3.32
CA GLY A 55 7.97 -4.62 -4.58
C GLY A 55 7.42 -3.25 -4.90
N GLN A 56 6.73 -3.17 -6.03
CA GLN A 56 6.09 -1.95 -6.50
C GLN A 56 4.61 -2.23 -6.76
N LEU A 57 3.75 -1.35 -6.25
CA LEU A 57 2.34 -1.31 -6.61
C LEU A 57 2.11 -0.22 -7.64
N VAL A 58 1.39 -0.56 -8.70
CA VAL A 58 0.99 0.38 -9.76
C VAL A 58 -0.53 0.49 -9.76
N PHE A 59 -1.01 1.70 -9.56
CA PHE A 59 -2.43 2.04 -9.64
C PHE A 59 -2.67 2.71 -10.98
N ASN A 60 -3.46 2.07 -11.83
CA ASN A 60 -3.76 2.55 -13.18
C ASN A 60 -5.12 3.23 -13.23
N GLY A 61 -5.26 4.28 -14.03
CA GLY A 61 -6.54 4.95 -14.25
C GLY A 61 -7.05 5.72 -13.02
N CYS A 62 -6.15 6.18 -12.17
CA CYS A 62 -6.47 7.03 -11.03
C CYS A 62 -6.95 8.39 -11.51
N ASP A 63 -8.06 8.85 -10.94
CA ASP A 63 -8.42 10.25 -10.95
C ASP A 63 -7.54 10.97 -9.92
N ILE A 64 -6.56 11.74 -10.41
CA ILE A 64 -5.55 12.38 -9.57
C ILE A 64 -6.20 13.42 -8.65
N ASP A 65 -7.26 14.05 -9.14
CA ASP A 65 -8.01 15.08 -8.40
C ASP A 65 -8.82 14.48 -7.24
N ALA A 66 -9.03 13.16 -7.27
CA ALA A 66 -9.69 12.41 -6.20
C ALA A 66 -8.70 11.74 -5.22
N ILE A 67 -7.39 11.92 -5.38
CA ILE A 67 -6.39 11.38 -4.45
C ILE A 67 -6.31 12.28 -3.21
N GLU A 68 -6.58 11.71 -2.04
CA GLU A 68 -6.44 12.41 -0.77
C GLU A 68 -5.37 11.73 0.11
N ILE A 69 -4.30 12.46 0.44
CA ILE A 69 -3.31 12.00 1.42
C ILE A 69 -3.78 12.38 2.82
N LYS A 70 -4.42 11.46 3.53
CA LYS A 70 -4.80 11.64 4.93
C LYS A 70 -3.67 11.20 5.85
N LYS A 71 -3.16 12.12 6.67
CA LYS A 71 -2.30 11.76 7.81
C LYS A 71 -3.16 11.17 8.92
N ILE A 72 -3.24 9.84 8.98
CA ILE A 72 -3.88 9.14 10.10
C ILE A 72 -2.86 9.05 11.24
N ARG A 73 -3.05 9.82 12.30
CA ARG A 73 -2.31 9.62 13.56
C ARG A 73 -3.17 8.70 14.41
N THR A 74 -2.70 7.48 14.64
CA THR A 74 -3.26 6.67 15.72
C THR A 74 -2.97 7.44 17.01
N GLN A 75 -4.01 7.97 17.68
CA GLN A 75 -3.87 8.33 19.08
C GLN A 75 -3.57 7.00 19.80
N CYS A 76 -2.32 6.80 20.22
CA CYS A 76 -2.10 5.92 21.35
C CYS A 76 -2.79 6.62 22.51
N GLU A 77 -4.01 6.21 22.83
CA GLU A 77 -4.52 6.36 24.17
C GLU A 77 -3.62 5.50 25.06
N LEU A 78 -2.49 6.09 25.44
CA LEU A 78 -1.68 5.60 26.54
C LEU A 78 -2.60 5.60 27.76
N HIS A 79 -3.18 4.45 28.06
CA HIS A 79 -3.57 4.14 29.42
C HIS A 79 -2.31 4.33 30.28
N PRO A 80 -2.31 5.29 31.22
CA PRO A 80 -1.24 5.38 32.20
C PRO A 80 -1.56 4.33 33.27
N ILE A 81 -1.05 3.12 33.11
CA ILE A 81 -1.02 2.18 34.24
C ILE A 81 0.40 1.65 34.36
N CYS A 82 1.02 2.19 35.41
CA CYS A 82 2.16 1.75 36.22
C CYS A 82 2.83 0.42 35.86
#